data_AF-U9V0E4-F1
#
_entry.id   AF-U9V0E4-F1
#
_cell.length_a   1.000
_cell.length_b   1.000
_cell.length_c   1.000
_cell.angle_alpha   90.00
_cell.angle_beta   90.00
_cell.angle_gamma   90.00
#
_symmetry.space_group_name_H-M   'P 1'
#
loop_
_entity.id
_entity.type
_entity.pdbx_description
1 polymer ?
#
loop_
_entity_poly.entity_id
_entity_poly.type
_entity_poly.pdbx_seq_one_letter_code
_entity_poly.pdbx_strand_id
1 'polypeptide(L)'
;MDDISVKINDDANKIEIDVDKIEIDVDKNDVDKIFTFDDIDDINDDKIFTFDDERHNGKPITRIEISPNGNYLITYSEEDRSIVGWNVEDIDKVQLKFDKTVKIDEDNKYEIKSLCVSDDKKLCRIYKKSDYLGK
;
A
#
# COMPACT_ATOMS: atom_id res chain seq x y z
N MET A 1 18.28 -30.83 16.54
CA MET A 1 18.22 -32.30 16.51
C MET A 1 17.79 -32.66 17.90
N ASP A 2 16.51 -32.96 18.07
CA ASP A 2 15.97 -33.30 19.37
C ASP A 2 16.29 -34.76 19.66
N ASP A 3 16.98 -35.01 20.77
CA ASP A 3 17.49 -36.33 21.11
C ASP A 3 16.34 -37.24 21.56
N ILE A 4 15.93 -38.14 20.66
CA ILE A 4 14.97 -39.20 20.97
C ILE A 4 15.69 -40.26 21.81
N SER A 5 15.39 -40.31 23.11
CA SER A 5 15.93 -41.36 23.99
C SER A 5 14.99 -42.57 24.06
N VAL A 6 15.48 -43.75 23.66
CA VAL A 6 14.74 -45.02 23.77
C VAL A 6 15.31 -45.83 24.93
N LYS A 7 14.48 -46.20 25.91
CA LYS A 7 14.86 -47.07 27.02
C LYS A 7 14.25 -48.45 26.80
N ILE A 8 15.11 -49.48 26.79
CA ILE A 8 14.71 -50.89 26.64
C ILE A 8 14.92 -51.55 28.00
N ASN A 9 13.85 -52.06 28.60
CA ASN A 9 13.91 -52.85 29.83
C ASN A 9 13.72 -54.33 29.47
N ASP A 10 14.68 -55.17 29.86
CA ASP A 10 14.78 -56.58 29.42
C ASP A 10 13.70 -57.54 29.98
N ASP A 11 12.76 -57.07 30.81
CA ASP A 11 11.85 -57.95 31.57
C ASP A 11 10.37 -57.94 31.15
N ALA A 12 10.02 -57.25 30.06
CA ALA A 12 8.73 -57.45 29.40
C ALA A 12 8.78 -56.87 27.99
N ASN A 13 8.19 -57.54 27.00
CA ASN A 13 8.00 -57.08 25.62
C ASN A 13 7.09 -55.81 25.56
N LYS A 14 7.52 -54.71 26.14
CA LYS A 14 6.80 -53.43 26.13
C LYS A 14 7.80 -52.31 25.92
N ILE A 15 7.79 -51.77 24.69
CA ILE A 15 8.49 -50.55 24.35
C ILE A 15 7.52 -49.41 24.66
N GLU A 16 7.87 -48.55 25.62
CA GLU A 16 7.15 -47.29 25.88
C GLU A 16 7.93 -46.15 25.23
N ILE A 17 7.30 -45.51 24.24
CA ILE A 17 7.84 -44.35 23.53
C ILE A 17 7.14 -43.12 24.14
N ASP A 18 7.90 -42.29 24.86
CA ASP A 18 7.40 -41.01 25.36
C ASP A 18 7.49 -40.00 24.22
N VAL A 19 6.36 -39.74 23.57
CA VAL A 19 6.24 -38.72 22.52
C VAL A 19 5.68 -37.48 23.21
N ASP A 20 6.56 -36.69 23.81
CA ASP A 20 6.21 -35.32 24.15
C ASP A 20 5.76 -34.64 22.85
N LYS A 21 4.47 -34.29 22.83
CA LYS A 21 3.72 -33.62 21.77
C LYS A 21 4.57 -33.08 20.62
N ILE A 22 4.45 -33.74 19.47
CA ILE A 22 4.80 -33.13 18.19
C ILE A 22 3.73 -32.06 17.90
N GLU A 23 4.00 -30.82 18.28
CA GLU A 23 3.22 -29.65 17.84
C GLU A 23 3.76 -29.24 16.46
N ILE A 24 3.07 -29.67 15.40
CA ILE A 24 3.28 -29.12 14.05
C ILE A 24 2.51 -27.81 14.00
N ASP A 25 3.21 -26.69 14.20
CA ASP A 25 2.66 -25.37 13.95
C ASP A 25 2.62 -25.16 12.43
N VAL A 26 1.46 -25.45 11.85
CA VAL A 26 1.17 -25.01 10.48
C VAL A 26 0.86 -23.54 10.63
N ASP A 27 1.90 -22.70 10.54
CA ASP A 27 1.75 -21.25 10.40
C ASP A 27 0.67 -21.05 9.35
N LYS A 28 -0.48 -20.56 9.83
CA LYS A 28 -1.62 -20.24 8.97
C LYS A 28 -1.06 -19.26 7.97
N ASN A 29 -1.12 -19.62 6.68
CA ASN A 29 -0.85 -18.68 5.60
C ASN A 29 -1.50 -17.34 6.00
N ASP A 30 -0.68 -16.31 6.18
CA ASP A 30 -1.12 -14.92 6.30
C ASP A 30 -1.77 -14.59 4.95
N VAL A 31 -3.05 -14.94 4.84
CA VAL A 31 -3.90 -14.43 3.79
C VAL A 31 -4.13 -12.98 4.19
N ASP A 32 -3.53 -12.06 3.42
CA ASP A 32 -3.65 -10.61 3.58
C ASP A 32 -5.06 -10.26 4.04
N LYS A 33 -5.18 -9.77 5.27
CA LYS A 33 -6.47 -9.43 5.86
C LYS A 33 -7.09 -8.31 5.03
N ILE A 34 -8.08 -8.64 4.22
CA ILE A 34 -8.87 -7.66 3.48
C ILE A 34 -9.81 -7.01 4.49
N PHE A 35 -9.50 -5.77 4.89
CA PHE A 35 -10.39 -4.96 5.70
C PHE A 35 -11.53 -4.41 4.83
N THR A 36 -12.77 -4.65 5.25
CA THR A 36 -13.97 -4.05 4.66
C THR A 36 -14.41 -2.83 5.49
N PHE A 37 -15.26 -1.98 4.91
CA PHE A 37 -15.76 -0.78 5.62
C PHE A 37 -16.53 -1.10 6.91
N ASP A 38 -17.09 -2.31 6.99
CA ASP A 38 -17.84 -2.79 8.14
C ASP A 38 -16.92 -3.37 9.25
N ASP A 39 -15.64 -3.65 8.94
CA ASP A 39 -14.63 -4.09 9.94
C ASP A 39 -14.09 -2.92 10.78
N ILE A 40 -14.71 -1.75 10.68
CA ILE A 40 -14.28 -0.45 11.22
C ILE A 40 -15.09 -0.06 12.47
N ASP A 41 -15.71 -1.01 13.16
CA ASP A 41 -16.59 -0.70 14.30
C ASP A 41 -15.87 -0.39 15.62
N ASP A 42 -14.54 -0.53 15.69
CA ASP A 42 -13.75 -0.34 16.92
C ASP A 42 -12.43 0.42 16.67
N ILE A 43 -12.51 1.57 15.98
CA ILE A 43 -11.38 2.52 15.92
C ILE A 43 -11.31 3.25 17.24
N ASN A 44 -10.60 2.65 18.18
CA ASN A 44 -10.13 3.33 19.37
C ASN A 44 -8.95 4.23 18.95
N ASP A 45 -9.23 5.49 18.60
CA ASP A 45 -8.35 6.67 18.57
C ASP A 45 -6.93 6.62 17.94
N ASP A 46 -6.52 5.54 17.27
CA ASP A 46 -5.24 5.48 16.54
C ASP A 46 -5.46 5.46 15.02
N LYS A 47 -5.53 6.67 14.45
CA LYS A 47 -5.26 6.99 13.03
C LYS A 47 -6.18 6.34 11.99
N ILE A 48 -7.44 6.76 11.96
CA ILE A 48 -7.94 7.18 10.63
C ILE A 48 -7.10 8.38 10.26
N PHE A 49 -6.28 8.28 9.22
CA PHE A 49 -5.60 9.45 8.67
C PHE A 49 -6.65 10.37 8.03
N THR A 50 -7.30 11.21 8.84
CA THR A 50 -7.95 12.41 8.32
C THR A 50 -6.82 13.34 7.92
N PHE A 51 -6.33 13.20 6.69
CA PHE A 51 -5.51 14.22 6.06
C PHE A 51 -6.40 15.45 5.89
N ASP A 52 -6.44 16.30 6.91
CA ASP A 52 -6.94 17.68 6.84
C ASP A 52 -5.91 18.57 6.13
N ASP A 53 -5.28 17.97 5.13
CA ASP A 53 -4.26 18.56 4.31
C ASP A 53 -5.03 18.99 3.08
N GLU A 54 -5.25 20.29 2.91
CA GLU A 54 -5.95 20.95 1.78
C GLU A 54 -5.25 20.70 0.42
N ARG A 55 -4.51 19.60 0.30
CA ARG A 55 -3.95 19.05 -0.91
C ARG A 55 -5.07 18.82 -1.90
N HIS A 56 -4.78 19.17 -3.14
CA HIS A 56 -5.78 19.28 -4.19
C HIS A 56 -6.92 20.27 -3.88
N ASN A 57 -6.76 21.21 -2.94
CA ASN A 57 -7.79 22.16 -2.50
C ASN A 57 -9.12 21.47 -2.15
N GLY A 58 -9.02 20.28 -1.52
CA GLY A 58 -10.15 19.44 -1.17
C GLY A 58 -10.89 18.80 -2.36
N LYS A 59 -10.34 18.92 -3.58
CA LYS A 59 -10.93 18.31 -4.78
C LYS A 59 -10.60 16.82 -4.87
N PRO A 60 -11.45 16.03 -5.54
CA PRO A 60 -11.23 14.59 -5.67
C PRO A 60 -9.89 14.27 -6.34
N ILE A 61 -9.21 13.26 -5.81
CA ILE A 61 -8.08 12.60 -6.50
C ILE A 61 -8.70 11.69 -7.57
N THR A 62 -8.36 11.95 -8.83
CA THR A 62 -8.88 11.19 -9.98
C THR A 62 -7.88 10.19 -10.53
N ARG A 63 -6.60 10.29 -10.14
CA ARG A 63 -5.54 9.39 -10.58
C ARG A 63 -4.42 9.27 -9.56
N ILE A 64 -3.83 8.08 -9.49
CA ILE A 64 -2.65 7.77 -8.69
C ILE A 64 -1.67 7.06 -9.62
N GLU A 65 -0.40 7.48 -9.59
CA GLU A 65 0.69 6.83 -10.35
C GLU A 65 1.84 6.53 -9.39
N ILE A 66 2.37 5.31 -9.45
CA ILE A 66 3.42 4.81 -8.55
C ILE A 66 4.70 4.63 -9.35
N SER A 67 5.85 4.94 -8.75
CA SER A 67 7.15 4.72 -9.38
C SER A 67 7.48 3.22 -9.50
N PRO A 68 8.38 2.83 -10.43
CA PRO A 68 8.68 1.41 -10.66
C PRO A 68 9.10 0.62 -9.42
N ASN A 69 9.86 1.23 -8.50
CA ASN A 69 10.30 0.58 -7.26
C ASN A 69 9.34 0.82 -6.09
N GLY A 70 8.22 1.52 -6.30
CA GLY A 70 7.23 1.81 -5.26
C GLY A 70 7.69 2.77 -4.17
N ASN A 71 8.87 3.39 -4.31
CA ASN A 71 9.43 4.32 -3.31
C ASN A 71 8.89 5.76 -3.45
N TYR A 72 8.13 6.03 -4.50
CA TYR A 72 7.49 7.32 -4.73
C TYR A 72 6.14 7.14 -5.42
N LEU A 73 5.17 7.97 -5.08
CA LEU A 73 3.91 8.04 -5.82
C LEU A 73 3.46 9.48 -5.98
N ILE A 74 2.59 9.69 -6.96
CA ILE A 74 1.89 10.95 -7.14
C ILE A 74 0.38 10.73 -7.12
N THR A 75 -0.34 11.73 -6.62
CA THR A 75 -1.80 11.85 -6.73
C THR A 75 -2.12 13.04 -7.63
N TYR A 76 -3.15 12.92 -8.46
CA TYR A 76 -3.61 13.98 -9.36
C TYR A 76 -5.10 14.24 -9.17
N SER A 77 -5.47 15.52 -9.09
CA SER A 77 -6.85 15.97 -9.15
C SER A 77 -7.09 16.65 -10.49
N GLU A 78 -8.03 16.12 -11.28
CA GLU A 78 -8.40 16.72 -12.55
C GLU A 78 -9.13 18.06 -12.40
N GLU A 79 -9.93 18.21 -11.34
CA GLU A 79 -10.69 19.43 -11.06
C GLU A 79 -9.77 20.56 -10.58
N ASP A 80 -8.83 20.26 -9.67
CA ASP A 80 -7.88 21.27 -9.16
C ASP A 80 -6.62 21.41 -10.02
N ARG A 81 -6.41 20.50 -10.98
CA ARG A 81 -5.23 20.41 -11.85
C ARG A 81 -3.90 20.39 -11.08
N SER A 82 -3.92 19.79 -9.90
CA SER A 82 -2.77 19.70 -9.03
C SER A 82 -2.27 18.27 -8.94
N ILE A 83 -0.95 18.15 -8.84
CA ILE A 83 -0.22 16.91 -8.59
C ILE A 83 0.46 17.05 -7.23
N VAL A 84 0.32 16.03 -6.40
CA VAL A 84 1.00 15.95 -5.09
C VAL A 84 1.89 14.74 -5.10
N GLY A 85 3.16 14.93 -4.73
CA GLY A 85 4.17 13.88 -4.63
C GLY A 85 4.36 13.40 -3.21
N TRP A 86 4.61 12.10 -3.07
CA TRP A 86 4.72 11.41 -1.80
C TRP A 86 5.90 10.44 -1.80
N ASN A 87 6.76 10.54 -0.79
CA ASN A 87 7.78 9.54 -0.51
C ASN A 87 7.15 8.35 0.22
N VAL A 88 7.51 7.15 -0.22
CA VAL A 88 7.14 5.88 0.42
C VAL A 88 8.37 5.37 1.13
N GLU A 89 8.41 5.49 2.46
CA GLU A 89 9.59 5.09 3.24
C GLU A 89 9.49 3.66 3.79
N ASP A 90 8.29 3.24 4.15
CA ASP A 90 8.04 1.97 4.81
C ASP A 90 6.67 1.44 4.36
N ILE A 91 6.71 0.39 3.54
CA ILE A 91 5.51 -0.23 2.95
C ILE A 91 4.66 -0.87 4.04
N ASP A 92 5.30 -1.42 5.08
CA ASP A 92 4.63 -2.13 6.17
C ASP A 92 3.95 -1.16 7.15
N LYS A 93 4.43 0.09 7.23
CA LYS A 93 3.85 1.13 8.10
C LYS A 93 2.84 2.04 7.42
N VAL A 94 2.56 1.87 6.12
CA VAL A 94 1.61 2.67 5.33
C VAL A 94 1.82 4.18 5.55
N GLN A 95 3.07 4.62 5.68
CA GLN A 95 3.39 6.02 5.99
C GLN A 95 3.88 6.76 4.74
N LEU A 96 3.00 7.55 4.14
CA LEU A 96 3.34 8.46 3.06
C LEU A 96 3.84 9.79 3.62
N LYS A 97 5.01 10.25 3.15
CA LYS A 97 5.51 11.59 3.49
C LYS A 97 5.34 12.54 2.33
N PHE A 98 4.76 13.71 2.61
CA PHE A 98 4.69 14.79 1.64
C PHE A 98 6.07 15.13 1.07
N ASP A 99 6.13 15.30 -0.24
CA ASP A 99 7.33 15.78 -0.92
C ASP A 99 7.10 17.19 -1.46
N LYS A 100 6.10 17.35 -2.33
CA LYS A 100 5.80 18.62 -3.00
C LYS A 100 4.41 18.61 -3.65
N THR A 101 3.94 19.81 -3.98
CA THR A 101 2.76 20.04 -4.81
C THR A 101 3.17 20.79 -6.07
N VAL A 102 2.60 20.42 -7.21
CA VAL A 102 2.77 21.09 -8.51
C VAL A 102 1.39 21.38 -9.08
N LYS A 103 1.14 22.63 -9.47
CA LYS A 103 -0.04 22.99 -10.26
C LYS A 103 0.30 23.01 -11.74
N ILE A 104 -0.63 22.53 -12.56
CA ILE A 104 -0.50 22.55 -14.02
C ILE A 104 -1.27 23.76 -14.54
N ASP A 105 -0.54 24.85 -14.79
CA ASP A 105 -1.08 26.10 -15.37
C ASP A 105 -1.29 26.01 -16.89
N GLU A 106 -1.89 24.92 -17.34
CA GLU A 106 -2.29 24.83 -18.74
C GLU A 106 -3.72 25.29 -18.94
N ASP A 107 -3.97 25.94 -20.07
CA ASP A 107 -5.32 26.23 -20.54
C ASP A 107 -6.22 24.99 -20.39
N ASN A 108 -7.51 25.21 -20.10
CA ASN A 108 -8.53 24.14 -20.08
C ASN A 108 -8.69 23.37 -21.41
N LYS A 109 -7.90 23.74 -22.42
CA LYS A 109 -7.80 23.13 -23.76
C LYS A 109 -6.95 21.87 -23.78
N TYR A 110 -6.24 21.51 -22.72
CA TYR A 110 -5.44 20.29 -22.68
C TYR A 110 -5.95 19.33 -21.61
N GLU A 111 -6.25 18.12 -22.04
CA GLU A 111 -6.66 17.00 -21.18
C GLU A 111 -5.46 16.08 -20.97
N ILE A 112 -5.19 15.70 -19.72
CA ILE A 112 -4.13 14.75 -19.38
C ILE A 112 -4.60 13.34 -19.73
N LYS A 113 -3.97 12.72 -20.74
CA LYS A 113 -4.29 11.35 -21.13
C LYS A 113 -3.54 10.32 -20.30
N SER A 114 -2.29 10.61 -19.96
CA SER A 114 -1.45 9.72 -19.17
C SER A 114 -0.44 10.52 -18.36
N LEU A 115 -0.16 10.01 -17.17
CA LEU A 115 0.90 10.45 -16.27
C LEU A 115 1.73 9.22 -15.92
N CYS A 116 3.02 9.43 -15.69
CA CYS A 116 3.84 8.46 -14.96
C CYS A 116 4.94 9.18 -14.21
N VAL A 117 5.47 8.52 -13.18
CA VAL A 117 6.54 9.05 -12.34
C VAL A 117 7.66 8.02 -12.22
N SER A 118 8.91 8.48 -12.28
CA SER A 118 10.08 7.63 -12.05
C SER A 118 10.47 7.60 -10.58
N ASP A 119 11.34 6.66 -10.19
CA ASP A 119 11.93 6.62 -8.84
C ASP A 119 12.76 7.88 -8.53
N ASP A 120 13.37 8.50 -9.56
CA ASP A 120 14.05 9.81 -9.46
C ASP A 120 13.07 11.01 -9.32
N LYS A 121 11.78 10.76 -9.08
CA LYS A 121 10.72 11.78 -8.97
C LYS A 121 10.51 12.64 -10.21
N LYS A 122 10.87 12.12 -11.40
CA LYS A 122 10.64 12.77 -12.69
C LYS A 122 9.24 12.43 -13.17
N LEU A 123 8.48 13.45 -13.55
CA LEU A 123 7.12 13.32 -14.06
C LEU A 123 7.14 13.36 -15.59
N CYS A 124 6.50 12.38 -16.22
CA CYS A 124 6.17 12.43 -17.64
C CYS A 124 4.66 12.56 -17.81
N ARG A 125 4.25 13.35 -18.80
CA ARG A 125 2.85 13.61 -19.08
C ARG A 125 2.58 13.59 -20.58
N ILE A 126 1.53 12.89 -20.96
CA ILE A 126 0.98 12.92 -22.32
C ILE A 126 -0.36 13.64 -22.25
N TYR A 127 -0.51 14.69 -23.07
CA TYR A 127 -1.72 15.47 -23.14
C TYR A 127 -2.34 15.41 -24.52
N LYS A 128 -3.67 15.50 -24.55
CA LYS A 128 -4.44 15.69 -25.77
C LYS A 128 -4.96 17.11 -25.79
N LYS A 129 -4.80 17.81 -26.91
CA LYS A 129 -5.50 19.06 -27.15
C LYS A 129 -6.98 18.75 -27.36
N SER A 130 -7.81 19.33 -26.52
CA SER A 130 -9.26 19.29 -26.65
C SER A 130 -9.68 20.23 -27.78
N ASP A 131 -10.20 19.66 -28.86
CA ASP A 131 -10.71 20.40 -30.02
C ASP A 131 -12.10 20.98 -29.72
N TYR A 132 -12.27 21.69 -28.59
CA TYR A 132 -13.44 22.55 -28.38
C TYR A 132 -13.32 23.75 -29.33
N LEU A 133 -13.58 23.49 -30.62
CA LEU A 133 -14.10 24.47 -31.56
C LEU A 133 -15.46 24.88 -31.00
N GLY A 134 -15.56 26.12 -30.54
CA GLY A 134 -16.82 26.69 -30.08
C GLY A 134 -17.94 26.42 -31.08
N LYS A 135 -19.04 25.87 -30.58
CA LYS A 135 -20.34 25.99 -31.23
C LYS A 135 -21.03 27.25 -30.70
#